data_AF-A0A376BVU1-F1
#
_entry.id   AF-A0A376BVU1-F1
#
_cell.length_a   1.000
_cell.length_b   1.000
_cell.length_c   1.000
_cell.angle_alpha   90.00
_cell.angle_beta   90.00
_cell.angle_gamma   90.00
#
_symmetry.space_group_name_H-M   'P 1'
#
loop_
_entity.id
_entity.type
_entity.pdbx_description
1 polymer ?
#
loop_
_entity_poly.entity_id
_entity_poly.type
_entity_poly.pdbx_seq_one_letter_code
_entity_poly.pdbx_strand_id
1 'polypeptide(L)'
;MKTKFFPILLTAILLTGCAGVTRDNIGNRITNMIPGSTVNTKNKDIVYSDENNTQELSEAELNRRAAIYPISLSLLHQLNEPEARSRSNPALDAQKRNYRYRLGVGDVLLVKIFNQPDFNTYQQVVSNSTSNGITVDESGHIFYPLAGKIQARGKSLPEIQKVLTQRLAKYYKNPQIDVSISQYRSQSISVNGSVKQSGRFPLNDVPLTLLDAVSLAGGLTEAADTTNVKLTRNGRDITLSLQDLLQRGDMAQNQLLQNGDIVFVPTRADVQVYVLGEVGRQTVLTLDNNGLNLTEALAKAEGMNQNYANATGVFVFRNQPRHYMDGKDIHIYQLNLKDATAYALGTQFKLKPSDVVYVTAAPITRWNRVLSQIIPTVSGIATTRNTFNR
;
A
#
# COMPACT_ATOMS: atom_id res chain seq x y z
N MET A 1 0.53 -82.90 53.39
CA MET A 1 1.51 -82.73 54.48
C MET A 1 2.90 -82.95 53.90
N LYS A 2 3.77 -81.92 53.95
CA LYS A 2 5.21 -81.87 53.52
C LYS A 2 5.50 -82.03 52.01
N THR A 3 6.40 -81.35 51.30
CA THR A 3 7.19 -80.09 51.38
C THR A 3 8.01 -79.97 50.07
N LYS A 4 8.21 -78.75 49.54
CA LYS A 4 9.40 -78.17 48.85
C LYS A 4 9.91 -78.64 47.44
N PHE A 5 9.71 -77.74 46.45
CA PHE A 5 10.68 -76.87 45.71
C PHE A 5 11.72 -77.32 44.64
N PHE A 6 11.74 -76.51 43.54
CA PHE A 6 12.81 -76.06 42.58
C PHE A 6 13.05 -76.82 41.24
N PRO A 7 13.51 -76.17 40.12
CA PRO A 7 12.81 -75.18 39.26
C PRO A 7 12.85 -75.49 37.73
N ILE A 8 12.39 -74.53 36.93
CA ILE A 8 12.12 -74.49 35.48
C ILE A 8 13.25 -73.79 34.69
N LEU A 9 13.60 -74.31 33.50
CA LEU A 9 14.13 -73.55 32.36
C LEU A 9 13.54 -74.15 31.08
N LEU A 10 12.77 -73.37 30.32
CA LEU A 10 12.09 -73.81 29.10
C LEU A 10 12.66 -73.06 27.89
N THR A 11 13.10 -73.81 26.89
CA THR A 11 13.60 -73.34 25.60
C THR A 11 12.76 -74.01 24.52
N ALA A 12 12.17 -73.23 23.60
CA ALA A 12 11.51 -73.72 22.38
C ALA A 12 11.63 -72.61 21.30
N ILE A 13 12.33 -72.77 20.17
CA ILE A 13 12.05 -73.64 18.99
C ILE A 13 10.97 -73.02 18.09
N LEU A 14 11.34 -72.37 16.96
CA LEU A 14 11.05 -72.79 15.56
C LEU A 14 11.12 -71.71 14.47
N LEU A 15 11.62 -72.20 13.33
CA LEU A 15 11.19 -72.02 11.93
C LEU A 15 11.54 -70.77 11.12
N THR A 16 12.38 -71.07 10.14
CA THR A 16 12.64 -70.51 8.82
C THR A 16 11.43 -70.00 8.03
N GLY A 17 11.61 -68.86 7.35
CA GLY A 17 10.82 -68.36 6.24
C GLY A 17 11.53 -67.23 5.49
N CYS A 18 12.18 -67.55 4.37
CA CYS A 18 12.60 -66.64 3.27
C CYS A 18 11.35 -66.08 2.54
N ALA A 19 11.30 -64.99 1.77
CA ALA A 19 12.19 -63.91 1.31
C ALA A 19 11.32 -62.83 0.58
N GLY A 20 11.85 -61.61 0.41
CA GLY A 20 11.36 -60.57 -0.53
C GLY A 20 11.22 -59.18 0.11
N VAL A 21 12.28 -58.35 0.27
CA VAL A 21 12.83 -57.37 -0.71
C VAL A 21 11.77 -56.34 -1.12
N THR A 22 11.80 -55.06 -0.72
CA THR A 22 12.78 -54.01 -1.09
C THR A 22 12.95 -52.88 -0.06
N ARG A 23 14.15 -52.28 -0.12
CA ARG A 23 14.64 -51.06 0.55
C ARG A 23 13.72 -49.84 0.42
N ASP A 24 13.65 -49.02 1.47
CA ASP A 24 14.20 -47.66 1.38
C ASP A 24 14.58 -47.04 2.75
N ASN A 25 15.72 -46.36 2.71
CA ASN A 25 16.43 -45.72 3.80
C ASN A 25 15.73 -44.41 4.18
N ILE A 26 15.29 -44.25 5.43
CA ILE A 26 15.06 -42.92 6.01
C ILE A 26 15.81 -42.83 7.32
N GLY A 27 16.91 -42.09 7.26
CA GLY A 27 17.74 -41.74 8.39
C GLY A 27 16.96 -40.93 9.44
N ASN A 28 17.12 -41.38 10.67
CA ASN A 28 16.64 -40.76 11.89
C ASN A 28 17.17 -39.32 12.02
N ARG A 29 16.30 -38.30 11.88
CA ARG A 29 16.58 -36.92 12.29
C ARG A 29 15.69 -36.57 13.48
N ILE A 30 16.29 -36.60 14.67
CA ILE A 30 15.69 -36.10 15.89
C ILE A 30 15.71 -34.57 15.81
N THR A 31 14.56 -33.95 15.51
CA THR A 31 14.36 -32.51 15.57
C THR A 31 13.96 -32.13 16.99
N ASN A 32 14.86 -31.45 17.71
CA ASN A 32 14.52 -30.79 18.97
C ASN A 32 13.53 -29.67 18.68
N MET A 33 12.24 -29.94 18.92
CA MET A 33 11.14 -28.99 18.77
C MET A 33 11.13 -27.98 19.93
N ILE A 34 11.03 -26.70 19.60
CA ILE A 34 10.80 -25.62 20.56
C ILE A 34 9.28 -25.51 20.79
N PRO A 35 8.77 -25.52 22.03
CA PRO A 35 7.35 -25.35 22.29
C PRO A 35 6.81 -24.06 21.66
N GLY A 36 5.74 -24.15 20.86
CA GLY A 36 5.12 -23.03 20.16
C GLY A 36 5.63 -22.74 18.74
N SER A 37 6.64 -23.46 18.25
CA SER A 37 7.23 -23.24 16.91
C SER A 37 6.50 -23.95 15.75
N THR A 38 5.52 -24.81 16.05
CA THR A 38 4.77 -25.57 15.04
C THR A 38 3.30 -25.66 15.39
N VAL A 39 2.42 -25.41 14.42
CA VAL A 39 0.99 -25.72 14.54
C VAL A 39 0.78 -27.15 14.05
N ASN A 40 0.26 -28.03 14.92
CA ASN A 40 -0.14 -29.37 14.50
C ASN A 40 -1.38 -29.29 13.60
N THR A 41 -1.22 -29.69 12.34
CA THR A 41 -2.28 -29.68 11.31
C THR A 41 -2.87 -31.06 11.04
N LYS A 42 -2.37 -32.13 11.68
CA LYS A 42 -2.72 -33.52 11.31
C LYS A 42 -4.21 -33.88 11.42
N ASN A 43 -5.02 -33.11 12.14
CA ASN A 43 -6.47 -33.33 12.30
C ASN A 43 -7.28 -32.02 12.20
N LYS A 44 -6.83 -31.08 11.36
CA LYS A 44 -7.59 -29.83 11.11
C LYS A 44 -8.09 -29.85 9.68
N ASP A 45 -9.36 -29.50 9.47
CA ASP A 45 -9.88 -29.25 8.14
C ASP A 45 -9.19 -28.00 7.58
N ILE A 46 -8.32 -28.21 6.60
CA ILE A 46 -7.68 -27.11 5.88
C ILE A 46 -8.63 -26.74 4.74
N VAL A 47 -9.31 -25.61 4.89
CA VAL A 47 -10.21 -25.07 3.86
C VAL A 47 -9.35 -24.38 2.80
N TYR A 48 -9.23 -24.99 1.62
CA TYR A 48 -8.62 -24.38 0.44
C TYR A 48 -9.72 -23.81 -0.44
N SER A 49 -9.71 -22.50 -0.69
CA SER A 49 -10.49 -21.90 -1.78
C SER A 49 -9.72 -22.15 -3.08
N ASP A 50 -10.33 -22.86 -4.01
CA ASP A 50 -9.87 -23.20 -5.36
C ASP A 50 -9.24 -24.60 -5.51
N GLU A 51 -10.09 -25.57 -5.89
CA GLU A 51 -9.72 -26.98 -6.18
C GLU A 51 -8.75 -27.15 -7.37
N ASN A 52 -8.42 -26.09 -8.11
CA ASN A 52 -7.54 -26.14 -9.28
C ASN A 52 -6.12 -25.59 -9.05
N ASN A 53 -5.75 -25.15 -7.83
CA ASN A 53 -4.40 -24.64 -7.57
C ASN A 53 -3.83 -25.09 -6.22
N THR A 54 -4.02 -26.36 -5.89
CA THR A 54 -3.41 -27.03 -4.75
C THR A 54 -1.97 -27.43 -5.10
N GLN A 55 -1.07 -26.46 -5.09
CA GLN A 55 0.32 -26.75 -4.77
C GLN A 55 0.67 -25.96 -3.51
N GLU A 56 0.90 -26.67 -2.40
CA GLU A 56 1.91 -26.20 -1.46
C GLU A 56 3.09 -25.75 -2.33
N LEU A 57 3.52 -24.49 -2.18
CA LEU A 57 4.69 -24.01 -2.89
C LEU A 57 5.87 -24.87 -2.44
N SER A 58 6.14 -25.95 -3.18
CA SER A 58 7.24 -26.86 -2.86
C SER A 58 8.53 -26.03 -2.78
N GLU A 59 9.52 -26.48 -2.00
CA GLU A 59 10.82 -25.80 -1.96
C GLU A 59 11.38 -25.58 -3.38
N ALA A 60 11.10 -26.51 -4.30
CA ALA A 60 11.46 -26.39 -5.71
C ALA A 60 10.71 -25.25 -6.43
N GLU A 61 9.44 -25.00 -6.12
CA GLU A 61 8.65 -23.92 -6.73
C GLU A 61 9.04 -22.54 -6.15
N LEU A 62 9.33 -22.46 -4.85
CA LEU A 62 9.89 -21.25 -4.24
C LEU A 62 11.26 -20.91 -4.84
N ASN A 63 12.14 -21.91 -4.98
CA ASN A 63 13.45 -21.73 -5.61
C ASN A 63 13.35 -21.33 -7.10
N ARG A 64 12.29 -21.77 -7.80
CA ARG A 64 12.02 -21.35 -9.18
C ARG A 64 11.45 -19.94 -9.27
N ARG A 65 10.83 -19.42 -8.21
CA ARG A 65 10.20 -18.09 -8.18
C ARG A 65 11.08 -17.01 -7.56
N ALA A 66 12.17 -17.41 -6.90
CA ALA A 66 13.10 -16.50 -6.25
C ALA A 66 14.39 -16.28 -7.03
N ALA A 67 14.92 -15.06 -6.99
CA ALA A 67 16.26 -14.73 -7.45
C ALA A 67 17.03 -13.94 -6.39
N ILE A 68 18.31 -14.28 -6.21
CA ILE A 68 19.19 -13.65 -5.25
C ILE A 68 20.11 -12.64 -5.96
N TYR A 69 20.12 -11.41 -5.46
CA TYR A 69 20.87 -10.29 -5.99
C TYR A 69 21.83 -9.73 -4.94
N PRO A 70 23.16 -9.83 -5.14
CA PRO A 70 24.11 -9.17 -4.27
C PRO A 70 23.97 -7.65 -4.34
N ILE A 71 23.77 -6.99 -3.21
CA ILE A 71 23.74 -5.53 -3.11
C ILE A 71 25.15 -5.01 -3.42
N SER A 72 25.28 -4.45 -4.62
CA SER A 72 26.51 -3.96 -5.23
C SER A 72 26.25 -2.59 -5.83
N LEU A 73 27.31 -1.81 -6.11
CA LEU A 73 27.16 -0.48 -6.69
C LEU A 73 26.46 -0.51 -8.06
N SER A 74 26.74 -1.52 -8.88
CA SER A 74 26.06 -1.73 -10.16
C SER A 74 24.57 -2.01 -9.99
N LEU A 75 24.21 -2.85 -9.02
CA LEU A 75 22.80 -3.11 -8.70
C LEU A 75 22.11 -1.85 -8.19
N LEU A 76 22.76 -1.08 -7.30
CA LEU A 76 22.21 0.17 -6.78
C LEU A 76 21.97 1.18 -7.92
N HIS A 77 22.88 1.32 -8.87
CA HIS A 77 22.66 2.15 -10.07
C HIS A 77 21.48 1.66 -10.91
N GLN A 78 21.25 0.34 -10.99
CA GLN A 78 20.11 -0.23 -11.72
C GLN A 78 18.78 -0.06 -10.98
N LEU A 79 18.80 -0.11 -9.65
CA LEU A 79 17.62 0.05 -8.80
C LEU A 79 17.24 1.51 -8.54
N ASN A 80 18.19 2.43 -8.63
CA ASN A 80 17.94 3.85 -8.46
C ASN A 80 17.02 4.32 -9.57
N GLU A 81 15.75 4.59 -9.21
CA GLU A 81 14.84 5.32 -10.07
C GLU A 81 15.44 6.72 -10.31
N PRO A 82 15.43 7.22 -11.56
CA PRO A 82 15.98 8.53 -11.84
C PRO A 82 15.31 9.56 -10.94
N GLU A 83 16.10 10.30 -10.16
CA GLU A 83 15.57 11.32 -9.27
C GLU A 83 14.58 12.21 -10.03
N ALA A 84 13.38 12.38 -9.49
CA ALA A 84 12.40 13.25 -10.11
C ALA A 84 13.01 14.66 -10.19
N ARG A 85 13.26 15.10 -11.42
CA ARG A 85 13.75 16.45 -11.70
C ARG A 85 12.56 17.37 -11.86
N SER A 86 12.76 18.65 -11.58
CA SER A 86 11.79 19.67 -11.95
C SER A 86 11.46 19.55 -13.45
N ARG A 87 10.17 19.40 -13.75
CA ARG A 87 9.65 19.18 -15.10
C ARG A 87 8.36 19.97 -15.23
N SER A 88 8.19 20.66 -16.36
CA SER A 88 6.91 21.29 -16.70
C SER A 88 5.92 20.24 -17.20
N ASN A 89 4.64 20.61 -17.25
CA ASN A 89 3.58 19.76 -17.81
C ASN A 89 2.77 20.52 -18.88
N PRO A 90 3.31 20.67 -20.11
CA PRO A 90 2.66 21.40 -21.18
C PRO A 90 1.29 20.82 -21.57
N ALA A 91 1.10 19.51 -21.37
CA ALA A 91 -0.16 18.83 -21.62
C ALA A 91 -1.25 19.32 -20.65
N LEU A 92 -0.93 19.40 -19.35
CA LEU A 92 -1.81 20.00 -18.36
C LEU A 92 -2.11 21.47 -18.69
N ASP A 93 -1.10 22.25 -19.08
CA ASP A 93 -1.31 23.66 -19.45
C ASP A 93 -2.26 23.81 -20.64
N ALA A 94 -2.15 22.94 -21.64
CA ALA A 94 -3.07 22.91 -22.77
C ALA A 94 -4.48 22.50 -22.35
N GLN A 95 -4.62 21.50 -21.47
CA GLN A 95 -5.92 21.08 -20.92
C GLN A 95 -6.58 22.23 -20.15
N LYS A 96 -5.83 22.96 -19.31
CA LYS A 96 -6.34 24.13 -18.57
C LYS A 96 -6.83 25.24 -19.51
N ARG A 97 -6.07 25.56 -20.58
CA ARG A 97 -6.48 26.56 -21.58
C ARG A 97 -7.77 26.18 -22.31
N ASN A 98 -7.96 24.89 -22.57
CA ASN A 98 -9.12 24.36 -23.28
C ASN A 98 -10.29 23.97 -22.37
N TYR A 99 -10.12 24.07 -21.05
CA TYR A 99 -11.15 23.71 -20.09
C TYR A 99 -12.36 24.62 -20.23
N ARG A 100 -13.53 24.02 -20.38
CA ARG A 100 -14.80 24.73 -20.44
C ARG A 100 -15.80 23.97 -19.60
N TYR A 101 -16.36 24.64 -18.60
CA TYR A 101 -17.46 24.07 -17.84
C TYR A 101 -18.71 23.95 -18.71
N ARG A 102 -19.38 22.81 -18.62
CA ARG A 102 -20.66 22.54 -19.28
C ARG A 102 -21.68 22.27 -18.20
N LEU A 103 -22.86 22.88 -18.33
CA LEU A 103 -23.94 22.73 -17.37
C LEU A 103 -24.39 21.28 -17.27
N GLY A 104 -24.70 20.83 -16.07
CA GLY A 104 -25.31 19.54 -15.81
C GLY A 104 -26.57 19.67 -14.97
N VAL A 105 -27.22 18.52 -14.74
CA VAL A 105 -28.42 18.43 -13.90
C VAL A 105 -28.11 18.89 -12.48
N GLY A 106 -28.98 19.72 -11.90
CA GLY A 106 -28.86 20.24 -10.55
C GLY A 106 -28.09 21.57 -10.41
N ASP A 107 -27.36 22.02 -11.44
CA ASP A 107 -26.73 23.35 -11.41
C ASP A 107 -27.78 24.45 -11.29
N VAL A 108 -27.43 25.53 -10.59
CA VAL A 108 -28.33 26.67 -10.40
C VAL A 108 -27.76 27.88 -11.12
N LEU A 109 -28.55 28.44 -12.03
CA LEU A 109 -28.20 29.59 -12.85
C LEU A 109 -28.83 30.86 -12.28
N LEU A 110 -28.09 31.95 -12.32
CA LEU A 110 -28.60 33.29 -12.10
C LEU A 110 -28.65 34.01 -13.45
N VAL A 111 -29.84 34.49 -13.82
CA VAL A 111 -30.05 35.18 -15.10
C VAL A 111 -30.51 36.60 -14.82
N LYS A 112 -29.69 37.58 -15.18
CA LYS A 112 -29.99 39.00 -15.00
C LYS A 112 -30.33 39.63 -16.34
N ILE A 113 -31.42 40.39 -16.39
CA ILE A 113 -31.77 41.21 -17.55
C ILE A 113 -31.52 42.67 -17.16
N PHE A 114 -30.63 43.35 -17.89
CA PHE A 114 -30.32 44.76 -17.63
C PHE A 114 -31.51 45.66 -18.00
N ASN A 115 -31.64 46.79 -17.29
CA ASN A 115 -32.71 47.78 -17.46
C ASN A 115 -34.13 47.23 -17.26
N GLN A 116 -34.28 46.11 -16.51
CA GLN A 116 -35.55 45.47 -16.16
C GLN A 116 -35.54 45.00 -14.69
N PRO A 117 -35.59 45.92 -13.72
CA PRO A 117 -35.46 45.58 -12.29
C PRO A 117 -36.58 44.67 -11.79
N ASP A 118 -37.82 44.86 -12.27
CA ASP A 118 -39.00 44.10 -11.82
C ASP A 118 -38.85 42.58 -12.02
N PHE A 119 -38.12 42.15 -13.05
CA PHE A 119 -37.92 40.73 -13.39
C PHE A 119 -36.84 40.03 -12.58
N ASN A 120 -35.83 40.78 -12.11
CA ASN A 120 -34.79 40.25 -11.24
C ASN A 120 -35.37 39.93 -9.84
N THR A 121 -36.42 40.63 -9.42
CA THR A 121 -37.16 40.40 -8.17
C THR A 121 -38.03 39.14 -8.23
N TYR A 122 -38.61 38.78 -9.38
CA TYR A 122 -39.41 37.54 -9.51
C TYR A 122 -38.59 36.26 -9.32
N GLN A 123 -37.28 36.26 -9.62
CA GLN A 123 -36.40 35.12 -9.32
C GLN A 123 -36.25 34.86 -7.82
N GLN A 124 -36.43 35.88 -6.97
CA GLN A 124 -36.43 35.72 -5.51
C GLN A 124 -37.76 35.17 -4.98
N VAL A 125 -38.87 35.37 -5.70
CA VAL A 125 -40.22 35.01 -5.22
C VAL A 125 -40.64 33.59 -5.62
N VAL A 126 -40.21 33.09 -6.79
CA VAL A 126 -40.56 31.74 -7.27
C VAL A 126 -39.60 30.66 -6.73
N SER A 127 -38.43 31.06 -6.23
CA SER A 127 -37.49 30.17 -5.57
C SER A 127 -37.95 29.97 -4.12
N ASN A 128 -38.86 29.04 -3.88
CA ASN A 128 -39.19 28.59 -2.51
C ASN A 128 -37.90 28.19 -1.80
N SER A 129 -37.45 29.04 -0.89
CA SER A 129 -36.56 28.78 0.24
C SER A 129 -35.30 27.94 -0.10
N THR A 130 -34.19 28.61 -0.44
CA THR A 130 -32.75 28.27 -0.16
C THR A 130 -31.79 28.57 -1.33
N SER A 131 -32.26 28.66 -2.59
CA SER A 131 -31.39 28.95 -3.75
C SER A 131 -31.91 30.12 -4.58
N ASN A 132 -31.21 31.24 -4.57
CA ASN A 132 -31.44 32.35 -5.50
C ASN A 132 -31.01 31.93 -6.92
N GLY A 133 -31.94 31.37 -7.72
CA GLY A 133 -31.68 31.06 -9.13
C GLY A 133 -32.54 29.93 -9.71
N ILE A 134 -32.31 29.64 -10.99
CA ILE A 134 -33.04 28.68 -11.81
C ILE A 134 -32.25 27.38 -11.87
N THR A 135 -32.83 26.30 -11.38
CA THR A 135 -32.16 24.99 -11.34
C THR A 135 -32.33 24.25 -12.67
N VAL A 136 -31.27 23.59 -13.14
CA VAL A 136 -31.34 22.61 -14.24
C VAL A 136 -32.04 21.37 -13.72
N ASP A 137 -33.23 21.09 -14.25
CA ASP A 137 -34.05 19.94 -13.86
C ASP A 137 -33.44 18.58 -14.28
N GLU A 138 -34.05 17.49 -13.82
CA GLU A 138 -33.61 16.11 -14.11
C GLU A 138 -33.61 15.75 -15.60
N SER A 139 -34.47 16.41 -16.39
CA SER A 139 -34.49 16.28 -17.85
C SER A 139 -33.39 17.08 -18.54
N GLY A 140 -32.62 17.86 -17.78
CA GLY A 140 -31.54 18.71 -18.27
C GLY A 140 -32.02 20.05 -18.82
N HIS A 141 -33.23 20.50 -18.48
CA HIS A 141 -33.82 21.75 -18.93
C HIS A 141 -33.83 22.81 -17.82
N ILE A 142 -33.90 24.07 -18.23
CA ILE A 142 -34.29 25.19 -17.37
C ILE A 142 -35.60 25.76 -17.90
N PHE A 143 -36.43 26.30 -17.01
CA PHE A 143 -37.60 27.07 -17.38
C PHE A 143 -37.33 28.55 -17.10
N TYR A 144 -37.52 29.40 -18.11
CA TYR A 144 -37.44 30.85 -17.96
C TYR A 144 -38.74 31.49 -18.46
N PRO A 145 -39.40 32.39 -17.69
CA PRO A 145 -40.63 33.03 -18.13
C PRO A 145 -40.48 33.70 -19.50
N LEU A 146 -41.51 33.64 -20.34
CA LEU A 146 -41.54 34.11 -21.74
C LEU A 146 -40.62 33.32 -22.71
N ALA A 147 -39.46 32.84 -22.26
CA ALA A 147 -38.57 32.02 -23.07
C ALA A 147 -38.87 30.50 -23.01
N GLY A 148 -39.71 30.05 -22.06
CA GLY A 148 -40.14 28.68 -21.91
C GLY A 148 -39.03 27.71 -21.48
N LYS A 149 -39.18 26.43 -21.83
CA LYS A 149 -38.19 25.37 -21.51
C LYS A 149 -36.99 25.42 -22.45
N ILE A 150 -35.78 25.46 -21.91
CA ILE A 150 -34.52 25.53 -22.65
C ILE A 150 -33.63 24.35 -22.22
N GLN A 151 -33.13 23.58 -23.18
CA GLN A 151 -32.15 22.52 -22.90
C GLN A 151 -30.86 23.15 -22.38
N ALA A 152 -30.49 22.86 -21.13
CA ALA A 152 -29.31 23.41 -20.47
C ALA A 152 -28.15 22.43 -20.38
N ARG A 153 -28.42 21.15 -20.11
CA ARG A 153 -27.39 20.10 -20.01
C ARG A 153 -26.46 20.09 -21.22
N GLY A 154 -25.16 20.10 -20.96
CA GLY A 154 -24.08 20.08 -21.97
C GLY A 154 -23.75 21.44 -22.59
N LYS A 155 -24.57 22.48 -22.36
CA LYS A 155 -24.30 23.83 -22.87
C LYS A 155 -23.37 24.61 -21.94
N SER A 156 -22.62 25.51 -22.55
CA SER A 156 -21.87 26.58 -21.88
C SER A 156 -22.77 27.79 -21.60
N LEU A 157 -22.35 28.67 -20.69
CA LEU A 157 -23.11 29.89 -20.38
C LEU A 157 -23.35 30.79 -21.60
N PRO A 158 -22.37 31.02 -22.51
CA PRO A 158 -22.62 31.80 -23.72
C PRO A 158 -23.68 31.18 -24.64
N GLU A 159 -23.76 29.85 -24.70
CA GLU A 159 -24.79 29.17 -25.49
C GLU A 159 -26.19 29.36 -24.88
N ILE A 160 -26.31 29.33 -23.55
CA ILE A 160 -27.56 29.62 -22.84
C ILE A 160 -27.98 31.08 -23.03
N GLN A 161 -27.05 32.00 -22.83
CA GLN A 161 -27.27 33.43 -23.04
C GLN A 161 -27.80 33.69 -24.45
N LYS A 162 -27.15 33.13 -25.48
CA LYS A 162 -27.60 33.25 -26.88
C LYS A 162 -29.04 32.76 -27.07
N VAL A 163 -29.39 31.59 -26.52
CA VAL A 163 -30.75 31.04 -26.63
C VAL A 163 -31.77 31.93 -25.92
N LEU A 164 -31.46 32.42 -24.72
CA LEU A 164 -32.32 33.33 -23.98
C LEU A 164 -32.54 34.64 -24.74
N THR A 165 -31.48 35.26 -25.25
CA THR A 165 -31.55 36.51 -26.03
C THR A 165 -32.44 36.33 -27.25
N GLN A 166 -32.27 35.24 -28.00
CA GLN A 166 -33.09 34.94 -29.18
C GLN A 166 -34.57 34.75 -28.85
N ARG A 167 -34.89 34.05 -27.75
CA ARG A 167 -36.28 33.79 -27.37
C ARG A 167 -36.96 35.02 -26.78
N LEU A 168 -36.24 35.81 -25.98
CA LEU A 168 -36.76 37.03 -25.36
C LEU A 168 -36.83 38.22 -26.32
N ALA A 169 -36.11 38.21 -27.44
CA ALA A 169 -36.21 39.24 -28.47
C ALA A 169 -37.62 39.40 -29.08
N LYS A 170 -38.50 38.39 -28.92
CA LYS A 170 -39.91 38.47 -29.31
C LYS A 170 -40.74 39.38 -28.40
N TYR A 171 -40.28 39.61 -27.18
CA TYR A 171 -40.99 40.32 -26.12
C TYR A 171 -40.28 41.63 -25.75
N TYR A 172 -38.97 41.70 -25.94
CA TYR A 172 -38.14 42.86 -25.59
C TYR A 172 -37.26 43.27 -26.76
N LYS A 173 -37.10 44.58 -26.95
CA LYS A 173 -36.18 45.13 -27.94
C LYS A 173 -34.75 45.09 -27.37
N ASN A 174 -33.85 44.39 -28.05
CA ASN A 174 -32.42 44.28 -27.71
C ASN A 174 -32.12 43.87 -26.25
N PRO A 175 -32.65 42.73 -25.77
CA PRO A 175 -32.45 42.31 -24.38
C PRO A 175 -30.97 42.03 -24.08
N GLN A 176 -30.44 42.72 -23.08
CA GLN A 176 -29.09 42.50 -22.56
C GLN A 176 -29.17 41.54 -21.38
N ILE A 177 -28.66 40.32 -21.56
CA ILE A 177 -28.80 39.22 -20.61
C ILE A 177 -27.42 38.81 -20.13
N ASP A 178 -27.26 38.71 -18.82
CA ASP A 178 -26.12 38.08 -18.17
C ASP A 178 -26.55 36.76 -17.54
N VAL A 179 -25.75 35.72 -17.73
CA VAL A 179 -26.01 34.37 -17.23
C VAL A 179 -24.78 33.90 -16.47
N SER A 180 -24.95 33.62 -15.18
CA SER A 180 -23.90 33.09 -14.30
C SER A 180 -24.40 31.85 -13.56
N ILE A 181 -23.48 31.08 -13.00
CA ILE A 181 -23.82 29.93 -12.16
C ILE A 181 -23.75 30.39 -10.71
N SER A 182 -24.86 30.28 -9.99
CA SER A 182 -24.89 30.58 -8.55
C SER A 182 -24.42 29.39 -7.72
N GLN A 183 -24.72 28.15 -8.16
CA GLN A 183 -24.33 26.94 -7.47
C GLN A 183 -23.93 25.84 -8.46
N TYR A 184 -22.68 25.38 -8.33
CA TYR A 184 -22.14 24.23 -9.04
C TYR A 184 -22.50 22.95 -8.29
N ARG A 185 -23.45 22.17 -8.81
CA ARG A 185 -23.99 20.98 -8.13
C ARG A 185 -23.93 19.72 -8.98
N SER A 186 -23.81 19.88 -10.30
CA SER A 186 -23.87 18.76 -11.23
C SER A 186 -22.59 17.91 -11.27
N GLN A 187 -21.44 18.52 -10.96
CA GLN A 187 -20.13 17.92 -11.16
C GLN A 187 -19.25 18.14 -9.95
N SER A 188 -18.54 17.09 -9.52
CA SER A 188 -17.66 17.14 -8.35
C SER A 188 -16.63 16.03 -8.37
N ILE A 189 -15.63 16.19 -7.53
CA ILE A 189 -14.63 15.18 -7.19
C ILE A 189 -14.75 14.83 -5.72
N SER A 190 -14.26 13.66 -5.34
CA SER A 190 -14.16 13.25 -3.93
C SER A 190 -12.70 13.28 -3.50
N VAL A 191 -12.39 13.94 -2.38
CA VAL A 191 -11.08 13.84 -1.73
C VAL A 191 -11.24 13.16 -0.39
N ASN A 192 -10.48 12.09 -0.17
CA ASN A 192 -10.60 11.24 1.01
C ASN A 192 -9.21 10.83 1.54
N GLY A 193 -9.19 10.33 2.78
CA GLY A 193 -7.99 9.80 3.42
C GLY A 193 -7.29 10.87 4.28
N SER A 194 -5.96 10.86 4.29
CA SER A 194 -5.09 11.67 5.15
C SER A 194 -5.00 13.16 4.75
N VAL A 195 -6.15 13.81 4.56
CA VAL A 195 -6.30 15.26 4.34
C VAL A 195 -7.04 15.91 5.51
N LYS A 196 -6.90 17.23 5.71
CA LYS A 196 -7.56 17.91 6.84
C LYS A 196 -9.09 17.94 6.71
N GLN A 197 -9.59 18.10 5.49
CA GLN A 197 -11.03 18.16 5.19
C GLN A 197 -11.36 17.20 4.05
N SER A 198 -11.77 15.98 4.40
CA SER A 198 -12.31 15.03 3.44
C SER A 198 -13.72 15.45 3.02
N GLY A 199 -14.07 15.22 1.75
CA GLY A 199 -15.40 15.55 1.25
C GLY A 199 -15.49 15.62 -0.26
N ARG A 200 -16.67 16.03 -0.73
CA ARG A 200 -16.92 16.31 -2.15
C ARG A 200 -16.67 17.77 -2.45
N PHE A 201 -15.91 18.03 -3.50
CA PHE A 201 -15.58 19.38 -3.97
C PHE A 201 -16.19 19.59 -5.35
N PRO A 202 -17.00 20.64 -5.55
CA PRO A 202 -17.63 20.90 -6.84
C PRO A 202 -16.60 21.33 -7.89
N LEU A 203 -16.79 20.87 -9.13
CA LEU A 203 -16.09 21.40 -10.29
C LEU A 203 -16.81 22.67 -10.77
N ASN A 204 -16.05 23.70 -11.09
CA ASN A 204 -16.57 24.99 -11.54
C ASN A 204 -15.93 25.39 -12.88
N ASP A 205 -16.09 26.66 -13.25
CA ASP A 205 -15.49 27.28 -14.43
C ASP A 205 -13.97 27.48 -14.36
N VAL A 206 -13.36 27.25 -13.19
CA VAL A 206 -11.92 27.22 -13.00
C VAL A 206 -11.42 25.76 -13.09
N PRO A 207 -10.39 25.47 -13.91
CA PRO A 207 -9.85 24.12 -13.99
C PRO A 207 -9.26 23.68 -12.64
N LEU A 208 -9.79 22.61 -12.07
CA LEU A 208 -9.34 22.07 -10.78
C LEU A 208 -8.28 20.99 -10.99
N THR A 209 -7.09 21.16 -10.42
CA THR A 209 -6.01 20.17 -10.46
C THR A 209 -5.90 19.37 -9.17
N LEU A 210 -5.08 18.30 -9.17
CA LEU A 210 -4.78 17.52 -7.97
C LEU A 210 -4.26 18.42 -6.84
N LEU A 211 -3.33 19.32 -7.15
CA LEU A 211 -2.78 20.25 -6.17
C LEU A 211 -3.86 21.18 -5.60
N ASP A 212 -4.75 21.69 -6.45
CA ASP A 212 -5.85 22.56 -6.03
C ASP A 212 -6.82 21.80 -5.11
N ALA A 213 -7.16 20.56 -5.45
CA ALA A 213 -8.06 19.73 -4.64
C ALA A 213 -7.48 19.43 -3.24
N VAL A 214 -6.19 19.12 -3.15
CA VAL A 214 -5.51 18.93 -1.85
C VAL A 214 -5.50 20.24 -1.05
N SER A 215 -5.30 21.37 -1.72
CA SER A 215 -5.33 22.69 -1.09
C SER A 215 -6.73 23.06 -0.57
N LEU A 216 -7.77 22.79 -1.36
CA LEU A 216 -9.18 22.96 -0.96
C LEU A 216 -9.57 22.04 0.21
N ALA A 217 -8.95 20.85 0.29
CA ALA A 217 -9.08 19.95 1.44
C ALA A 217 -8.31 20.41 2.69
N GLY A 218 -7.78 21.63 2.71
CA GLY A 218 -7.02 22.21 3.83
C GLY A 218 -5.58 21.70 3.95
N GLY A 219 -5.10 21.00 2.93
CA GLY A 219 -3.78 20.35 2.90
C GLY A 219 -3.79 18.94 3.50
N LEU A 220 -2.60 18.35 3.53
CA LEU A 220 -2.35 17.00 4.02
C LEU A 220 -2.24 16.97 5.55
N THR A 221 -2.55 15.83 6.15
CA THR A 221 -2.24 15.55 7.55
C THR A 221 -0.78 15.09 7.70
N GLU A 222 -0.25 15.10 8.94
CA GLU A 222 1.12 14.63 9.20
C GLU A 222 1.31 13.13 8.94
N ALA A 223 0.23 12.35 9.03
CA ALA A 223 0.22 10.91 8.78
C ALA A 223 0.08 10.56 7.30
N ALA A 224 -0.04 11.54 6.40
CA ALA A 224 -0.23 11.30 4.98
C ALA A 224 1.00 10.67 4.32
N ASP A 225 0.77 9.63 3.53
CA ASP A 225 1.73 9.15 2.54
C ASP A 225 1.60 10.01 1.28
N THR A 226 2.62 10.83 1.03
CA THR A 226 2.65 11.78 -0.08
C THR A 226 3.21 11.20 -1.37
N THR A 227 3.70 9.96 -1.33
CA THR A 227 4.32 9.29 -2.48
C THR A 227 3.35 8.37 -3.22
N ASN A 228 2.31 7.88 -2.53
CA ASN A 228 1.34 6.92 -3.09
C ASN A 228 -0.09 7.47 -3.15
N VAL A 229 -0.26 8.75 -3.49
CA VAL A 229 -1.60 9.34 -3.66
C VAL A 229 -2.28 8.69 -4.85
N LYS A 230 -3.52 8.23 -4.67
CA LYS A 230 -4.28 7.54 -5.72
C LYS A 230 -5.32 8.47 -6.32
N LEU A 231 -5.30 8.59 -7.64
CA LEU A 231 -6.37 9.15 -8.43
C LEU A 231 -7.10 8.00 -9.14
N THR A 232 -8.34 7.73 -8.76
CA THR A 232 -9.20 6.79 -9.46
C THR A 232 -10.08 7.54 -10.45
N ARG A 233 -9.93 7.22 -11.74
CA ARG A 233 -10.71 7.79 -12.85
C ARG A 233 -11.26 6.69 -13.74
N ASN A 234 -12.59 6.67 -13.92
CA ASN A 234 -13.27 5.67 -14.75
C ASN A 234 -12.85 4.22 -14.39
N GLY A 235 -12.75 3.92 -13.09
CA GLY A 235 -12.38 2.59 -12.58
C GLY A 235 -10.89 2.23 -12.72
N ARG A 236 -10.03 3.16 -13.13
CA ARG A 236 -8.58 2.96 -13.21
C ARG A 236 -7.85 3.83 -12.20
N ASP A 237 -6.94 3.21 -11.46
CA ASP A 237 -6.09 3.89 -10.49
C ASP A 237 -4.81 4.41 -11.14
N ILE A 238 -4.47 5.65 -10.81
CA ILE A 238 -3.23 6.31 -11.17
C ILE A 238 -2.55 6.70 -9.87
N THR A 239 -1.37 6.14 -9.61
CA THR A 239 -0.54 6.55 -8.47
C THR A 239 0.24 7.81 -8.84
N LEU A 240 0.19 8.80 -7.96
CA LEU A 240 0.80 10.12 -8.12
C LEU A 240 1.59 10.47 -6.85
N SER A 241 2.68 11.20 -7.03
CA SER A 241 3.55 11.64 -5.94
C SER A 241 3.40 13.14 -5.70
N LEU A 242 2.68 13.50 -4.63
CA LEU A 242 2.61 14.89 -4.15
C LEU A 242 3.96 15.37 -3.64
N GLN A 243 4.82 14.47 -3.18
CA GLN A 243 6.18 14.80 -2.79
C GLN A 243 7.01 15.29 -3.97
N ASP A 244 7.00 14.55 -5.08
CA ASP A 244 7.73 14.96 -6.28
C ASP A 244 7.15 16.24 -6.87
N LEU A 245 5.82 16.40 -6.81
CA LEU A 245 5.14 17.62 -7.22
C LEU A 245 5.59 18.84 -6.40
N LEU A 246 5.56 18.75 -5.07
CA LEU A 246 5.76 19.89 -4.17
C LEU A 246 7.23 20.18 -3.87
N GLN A 247 8.04 19.14 -3.66
CA GLN A 247 9.43 19.31 -3.22
C GLN A 247 10.41 19.32 -4.39
N ARG A 248 10.11 18.58 -5.46
CA ARG A 248 11.01 18.45 -6.62
C ARG A 248 10.52 19.23 -7.84
N GLY A 249 9.30 19.76 -7.79
CA GLY A 249 8.71 20.56 -8.86
C GLY A 249 8.41 19.74 -10.11
N ASP A 250 8.13 18.44 -9.97
CA ASP A 250 7.70 17.60 -11.09
C ASP A 250 6.21 17.80 -11.36
N MET A 251 5.89 18.71 -12.28
CA MET A 251 4.52 19.04 -12.64
C MET A 251 3.83 17.90 -13.41
N ALA A 252 4.54 16.86 -13.84
CA ALA A 252 3.93 15.68 -14.46
C ALA A 252 3.01 14.93 -13.48
N GLN A 253 3.28 15.06 -12.18
CA GLN A 253 2.45 14.51 -11.11
C GLN A 253 1.12 15.26 -10.94
N ASN A 254 1.03 16.51 -11.43
CA ASN A 254 -0.19 17.29 -11.34
C ASN A 254 -1.13 16.94 -12.49
N GLN A 255 -2.38 16.61 -12.17
CA GLN A 255 -3.38 16.19 -13.13
C GLN A 255 -4.61 17.09 -13.05
N LEU A 256 -5.19 17.44 -14.21
CA LEU A 256 -6.49 18.09 -14.25
C LEU A 256 -7.54 17.08 -13.83
N LEU A 257 -8.37 17.43 -12.84
CA LEU A 257 -9.42 16.58 -12.33
C LEU A 257 -10.70 16.69 -13.17
N GLN A 258 -11.48 15.62 -13.17
CA GLN A 258 -12.69 15.44 -13.96
C GLN A 258 -13.83 14.98 -13.07
N ASN A 259 -15.06 15.18 -13.55
CA ASN A 259 -16.25 14.79 -12.80
C ASN A 259 -16.21 13.29 -12.45
N GLY A 260 -16.43 12.98 -11.17
CA GLY A 260 -16.43 11.61 -10.67
C GLY A 260 -15.05 11.06 -10.29
N ASP A 261 -13.98 11.85 -10.43
CA ASP A 261 -12.67 11.45 -9.92
C ASP A 261 -12.68 11.29 -8.39
N ILE A 262 -11.95 10.28 -7.92
CA ILE A 262 -11.71 10.04 -6.50
C ILE A 262 -10.22 10.21 -6.24
N VAL A 263 -9.87 11.16 -5.38
CA VAL A 263 -8.52 11.38 -4.88
C VAL A 263 -8.44 10.78 -3.48
N PHE A 264 -7.64 9.74 -3.32
CA PHE A 264 -7.41 9.09 -2.04
C PHE A 264 -5.96 9.28 -1.60
N VAL A 265 -5.78 9.88 -0.43
CA VAL A 265 -4.46 10.06 0.20
C VAL A 265 -4.30 9.00 1.30
N PRO A 266 -3.45 7.98 1.10
CA PRO A 266 -3.25 6.94 2.11
C PRO A 266 -2.54 7.47 3.36
N THR A 267 -2.61 6.68 4.44
CA THR A 267 -1.81 6.91 5.64
C THR A 267 -0.46 6.20 5.50
N ARG A 268 0.58 6.70 6.17
CA ARG A 268 1.86 5.99 6.25
C ARG A 268 1.77 4.67 7.02
N ALA A 269 0.76 4.50 7.89
CA ALA A 269 0.61 3.29 8.68
C ALA A 269 0.45 2.02 7.81
N ASP A 270 -0.01 2.19 6.57
CA ASP A 270 -0.19 1.13 5.58
C ASP A 270 1.13 0.76 4.85
N VAL A 271 2.22 1.49 5.12
CA VAL A 271 3.52 1.37 4.43
C VAL A 271 4.59 0.88 5.40
N GLN A 272 4.65 -0.44 5.59
CA GLN A 272 5.49 -1.08 6.61
C GLN A 272 6.64 -1.91 6.02
N VAL A 273 7.72 -2.02 6.77
CA VAL A 273 8.84 -2.94 6.58
C VAL A 273 8.97 -3.81 7.83
N TYR A 274 9.29 -5.07 7.62
CA TYR A 274 9.48 -6.03 8.72
C TYR A 274 10.96 -6.29 8.90
N VAL A 275 11.48 -6.15 10.12
CA VAL A 275 12.87 -6.50 10.45
C VAL A 275 12.87 -7.69 11.39
N LEU A 276 13.43 -8.81 10.93
CA LEU A 276 13.36 -10.12 11.56
C LEU A 276 14.75 -10.79 11.64
N GLY A 277 14.84 -11.87 12.43
CA GLY A 277 16.07 -12.65 12.58
C GLY A 277 16.98 -12.15 13.71
N GLU A 278 18.29 -12.34 13.54
CA GLU A 278 19.33 -12.04 14.54
C GLU A 278 19.71 -10.54 14.59
N VAL A 279 18.70 -9.71 14.84
CA VAL A 279 18.85 -8.29 15.16
C VAL A 279 18.73 -8.06 16.66
N GLY A 280 19.10 -6.87 17.14
CA GLY A 280 18.92 -6.51 18.56
C GLY A 280 17.46 -6.57 18.98
N ARG A 281 16.56 -6.03 18.14
CA ARG A 281 15.10 -6.10 18.34
C ARG A 281 14.35 -6.32 17.03
N GLN A 282 13.65 -7.45 16.93
CA GLN A 282 12.73 -7.69 15.81
C GLN A 282 11.54 -6.72 15.92
N THR A 283 11.23 -6.03 14.82
CA THR A 283 10.28 -4.92 14.84
C THR A 283 9.65 -4.67 13.47
N VAL A 284 8.50 -4.01 13.46
CA VAL A 284 7.91 -3.41 12.27
C VAL A 284 8.30 -1.94 12.22
N LEU A 285 8.69 -1.45 11.05
CA LEU A 285 9.09 -0.07 10.81
C LEU A 285 8.17 0.55 9.77
N THR A 286 7.68 1.75 10.03
CA THR A 286 6.91 2.53 9.06
C THR A 286 7.87 3.29 8.14
N LEU A 287 7.59 3.30 6.83
CA LEU A 287 8.31 4.17 5.90
C LEU A 287 7.83 5.60 6.07
N ASP A 288 8.78 6.53 6.18
CA ASP A 288 8.49 7.95 6.07
C ASP A 288 8.51 8.41 4.59
N ASN A 289 8.20 9.69 4.37
CA ASN A 289 8.25 10.30 3.04
C ASN A 289 9.68 10.36 2.45
N ASN A 290 10.72 10.29 3.26
CA ASN A 290 12.11 10.26 2.77
C ASN A 290 12.56 8.82 2.40
N GLY A 291 11.68 7.85 2.65
CA GLY A 291 11.89 6.42 2.49
C GLY A 291 12.85 5.88 3.54
N LEU A 292 12.75 4.58 3.80
CA LEU A 292 13.63 3.88 4.72
C LEU A 292 14.77 3.20 3.92
N ASN A 293 16.02 3.34 4.35
CA ASN A 293 17.13 2.58 3.76
C ASN A 293 17.49 1.36 4.63
N LEU A 294 18.19 0.38 4.06
CA LEU A 294 18.52 -0.87 4.74
C LEU A 294 19.38 -0.65 6.00
N THR A 295 20.38 0.24 5.93
CA THR A 295 21.25 0.55 7.07
C THR A 295 20.46 1.20 8.21
N GLU A 296 19.56 2.12 7.89
CA GLU A 296 18.68 2.77 8.86
C GLU A 296 17.67 1.80 9.47
N ALA A 297 17.12 0.87 8.69
CA ALA A 297 16.23 -0.17 9.20
C ALA A 297 16.93 -1.07 10.22
N LEU A 298 18.17 -1.49 9.93
CA LEU A 298 18.99 -2.24 10.89
C LEU A 298 19.28 -1.42 12.14
N ALA A 299 19.64 -0.13 12.00
CA ALA A 299 19.89 0.75 13.14
C ALA A 299 18.64 0.92 14.03
N LYS A 300 17.47 1.14 13.43
CA LYS A 300 16.17 1.21 14.15
C LYS A 300 15.79 -0.10 14.84
N ALA A 301 16.31 -1.23 14.35
CA ALA A 301 16.18 -2.56 14.96
C ALA A 301 17.31 -2.89 15.96
N GLU A 302 18.02 -1.87 16.47
CA GLU A 302 19.14 -2.00 17.43
C GLU A 302 20.37 -2.72 16.86
N GLY A 303 20.52 -2.72 15.53
CA GLY A 303 21.63 -3.33 14.82
C GLY A 303 21.56 -4.87 14.75
N MET A 304 22.61 -5.48 14.22
CA MET A 304 22.77 -6.93 14.24
C MET A 304 23.25 -7.41 15.62
N ASN A 305 22.77 -8.58 16.05
CA ASN A 305 23.29 -9.20 17.25
C ASN A 305 24.72 -9.73 17.01
N GLN A 306 25.73 -9.05 17.54
CA GLN A 306 27.14 -9.38 17.27
C GLN A 306 27.56 -10.80 17.69
N ASN A 307 26.84 -11.41 18.63
CA ASN A 307 27.17 -12.76 19.13
C ASN A 307 26.56 -13.88 18.29
N TYR A 308 25.41 -13.63 17.65
CA TYR A 308 24.60 -14.66 17.01
C TYR A 308 24.34 -14.41 15.53
N ALA A 309 24.53 -13.20 15.03
CA ALA A 309 24.27 -12.86 13.63
C ALA A 309 25.39 -13.27 12.69
N ASN A 310 25.03 -13.70 11.48
CA ASN A 310 25.95 -13.86 10.38
C ASN A 310 26.00 -12.57 9.56
N ALA A 311 27.10 -11.84 9.64
CA ALA A 311 27.29 -10.60 8.89
C ALA A 311 27.22 -10.79 7.36
N THR A 312 27.43 -12.00 6.83
CA THR A 312 27.29 -12.27 5.38
C THR A 312 25.85 -12.44 4.92
N GLY A 313 24.90 -12.63 5.85
CA GLY A 313 23.53 -13.01 5.52
C GLY A 313 22.51 -12.01 6.04
N VAL A 314 22.64 -10.76 5.60
CA VAL A 314 21.57 -9.76 5.66
C VAL A 314 20.82 -9.78 4.34
N PHE A 315 19.53 -10.08 4.40
CA PHE A 315 18.67 -10.25 3.23
C PHE A 315 17.49 -9.27 3.25
N VAL A 316 17.07 -8.82 2.08
CA VAL A 316 15.79 -8.14 1.88
C VAL A 316 14.96 -8.99 0.93
N PHE A 317 13.84 -9.51 1.42
CA PHE A 317 12.86 -10.21 0.60
C PHE A 317 11.83 -9.20 0.10
N ARG A 318 11.66 -9.15 -1.22
CA ARG A 318 10.78 -8.21 -1.89
C ARG A 318 9.95 -8.93 -2.95
N ASN A 319 8.64 -8.80 -2.86
CA ASN A 319 7.75 -9.24 -3.93
C ASN A 319 7.81 -8.23 -5.09
N GLN A 320 8.00 -8.71 -6.31
CA GLN A 320 8.07 -7.90 -7.53
C GLN A 320 7.05 -8.40 -8.55
N PRO A 321 6.49 -7.53 -9.40
CA PRO A 321 5.72 -7.98 -10.55
C PRO A 321 6.59 -8.87 -11.44
N ARG A 322 6.03 -9.96 -12.00
CA ARG A 322 6.71 -10.97 -12.84
C ARG A 322 7.45 -10.46 -14.09
N HIS A 323 7.52 -9.15 -14.33
CA HIS A 323 8.24 -8.53 -15.45
C HIS A 323 9.39 -7.63 -14.99
N TYR A 324 9.73 -7.63 -13.70
CA TYR A 324 10.84 -6.87 -13.14
C TYR A 324 12.13 -7.69 -13.27
N MET A 325 12.96 -7.39 -14.28
CA MET A 325 14.27 -8.02 -14.56
C MET A 325 14.27 -9.42 -15.19
N ASP A 326 13.92 -10.48 -14.44
CA ASP A 326 14.27 -11.87 -14.78
C ASP A 326 13.07 -12.84 -14.85
N GLY A 327 11.85 -12.31 -14.79
CA GLY A 327 10.64 -13.11 -14.78
C GLY A 327 10.26 -13.70 -13.42
N LYS A 328 11.05 -13.43 -12.37
CA LYS A 328 10.79 -13.88 -11.01
C LYS A 328 9.92 -12.86 -10.28
N ASP A 329 9.12 -13.35 -9.34
CA ASP A 329 8.27 -12.52 -8.49
C ASP A 329 8.84 -12.35 -7.09
N ILE A 330 9.84 -13.12 -6.68
CA ILE A 330 10.49 -12.97 -5.37
C ILE A 330 11.94 -12.55 -5.56
N HIS A 331 12.26 -11.30 -5.25
CA HIS A 331 13.62 -10.79 -5.29
C HIS A 331 14.21 -10.80 -3.88
N ILE A 332 15.38 -11.42 -3.74
CA ILE A 332 16.12 -11.53 -2.49
C ILE A 332 17.41 -10.74 -2.64
N TYR A 333 17.54 -9.62 -1.95
CA TYR A 333 18.73 -8.80 -2.00
C TYR A 333 19.66 -9.12 -0.84
N GLN A 334 20.91 -9.46 -1.09
CA GLN A 334 21.87 -9.83 -0.05
C GLN A 334 22.91 -8.72 0.14
N LEU A 335 23.02 -8.20 1.37
CA LEU A 335 24.13 -7.34 1.77
C LEU A 335 25.11 -8.14 2.61
N ASN A 336 26.38 -8.16 2.20
CA ASN A 336 27.46 -8.76 2.97
C ASN A 336 28.14 -7.69 3.84
N LEU A 337 27.89 -7.71 5.14
CA LEU A 337 28.42 -6.81 6.16
C LEU A 337 29.65 -7.39 6.89
N LYS A 338 30.32 -8.42 6.34
CA LYS A 338 31.59 -8.90 6.90
C LYS A 338 32.61 -7.76 7.00
N ASP A 339 32.56 -6.83 6.06
CA ASP A 339 33.24 -5.55 6.13
C ASP A 339 32.21 -4.46 6.48
N ALA A 340 32.48 -3.70 7.54
CA ALA A 340 31.61 -2.62 8.00
C ALA A 340 31.46 -1.49 6.96
N THR A 341 32.40 -1.32 6.03
CA THR A 341 32.26 -0.33 4.95
C THR A 341 31.07 -0.61 4.04
N ALA A 342 30.60 -1.87 3.95
CA ALA A 342 29.42 -2.24 3.17
C ALA A 342 28.11 -1.63 3.71
N TYR A 343 28.08 -1.10 4.94
CA TYR A 343 26.95 -0.28 5.40
C TYR A 343 26.70 0.94 4.50
N ALA A 344 27.71 1.46 3.81
CA ALA A 344 27.56 2.54 2.83
C ALA A 344 26.76 2.13 1.58
N LEU A 345 26.71 0.84 1.24
CA LEU A 345 25.81 0.32 0.19
C LEU A 345 24.37 0.24 0.72
N GLY A 346 24.21 -0.16 1.99
CA GLY A 346 22.90 -0.23 2.64
C GLY A 346 22.22 1.14 2.83
N THR A 347 22.97 2.24 2.91
CA THR A 347 22.38 3.60 2.96
C THR A 347 21.76 4.03 1.63
N GLN A 348 22.25 3.48 0.52
CA GLN A 348 21.73 3.73 -0.82
C GLN A 348 20.60 2.76 -1.21
N PHE A 349 20.53 1.60 -0.55
CA PHE A 349 19.47 0.62 -0.80
C PHE A 349 18.16 1.05 -0.12
N LYS A 350 17.23 1.63 -0.89
CA LYS A 350 15.90 2.01 -0.41
C LYS A 350 14.98 0.79 -0.29
N LEU A 351 14.32 0.68 0.87
CA LEU A 351 13.30 -0.31 1.15
C LEU A 351 11.95 0.14 0.59
N LYS A 352 11.11 -0.84 0.22
CA LYS A 352 9.77 -0.65 -0.32
C LYS A 352 8.73 -1.20 0.68
N PRO A 353 7.46 -0.74 0.61
CA PRO A 353 6.40 -1.31 1.41
C PRO A 353 6.34 -2.83 1.30
N SER A 354 6.12 -3.49 2.43
CA SER A 354 6.11 -4.95 2.61
C SER A 354 7.44 -5.68 2.41
N ASP A 355 8.57 -4.96 2.32
CA ASP A 355 9.88 -5.62 2.38
C ASP A 355 10.09 -6.30 3.73
N VAL A 356 10.71 -7.48 3.69
CA VAL A 356 11.17 -8.18 4.89
C VAL A 356 12.70 -8.16 4.92
N VAL A 357 13.26 -7.41 5.87
CA VAL A 357 14.68 -7.46 6.21
C VAL A 357 14.90 -8.62 7.18
N TYR A 358 15.80 -9.53 6.83
CA TYR A 358 16.09 -10.71 7.62
C TYR A 358 17.60 -10.86 7.82
N VAL A 359 18.01 -11.04 9.08
CA VAL A 359 19.41 -11.32 9.43
C VAL A 359 19.55 -12.77 9.86
N THR A 360 20.36 -13.54 9.12
CA THR A 360 20.62 -14.95 9.44
C THR A 360 21.51 -15.11 10.67
N ALA A 361 21.38 -16.25 11.35
CA ALA A 361 22.30 -16.64 12.42
C ALA A 361 23.65 -17.10 11.88
N ALA A 362 24.73 -16.76 12.59
CA ALA A 362 26.06 -17.29 12.38
C ALA A 362 25.99 -18.82 12.36
N PRO A 363 26.65 -19.49 11.40
CA PRO A 363 26.83 -20.93 11.45
C PRO A 363 27.79 -21.27 12.59
N ILE A 364 27.34 -21.11 13.83
CA ILE A 364 27.93 -21.76 14.98
C ILE A 364 27.61 -23.23 14.73
N THR A 365 28.61 -24.04 14.35
CA THR A 365 28.51 -25.49 14.49
C THR A 365 27.86 -25.75 15.85
N ARG A 366 26.69 -26.41 15.86
CA ARG A 366 25.65 -26.51 16.92
C ARG A 366 26.12 -26.86 18.36
N TRP A 367 27.40 -26.79 18.68
CA TRP A 367 28.07 -27.21 19.91
C TRP A 367 27.79 -26.35 21.14
N ASN A 368 27.78 -25.01 21.06
CA ASN A 368 27.60 -24.17 22.26
C ASN A 368 26.18 -24.20 22.86
N ARG A 369 25.19 -24.71 22.12
CA ARG A 369 23.81 -24.91 22.62
C ARG A 369 23.57 -26.31 23.19
N VAL A 370 24.47 -27.27 22.90
CA VAL A 370 24.48 -28.62 23.49
C VAL A 370 25.22 -28.62 24.82
N LEU A 371 26.31 -27.85 24.94
CA LEU A 371 27.07 -27.72 26.19
C LEU A 371 26.25 -27.10 27.35
N SER A 372 25.37 -26.14 27.08
CA SER A 372 24.50 -25.55 28.11
C SER A 372 23.30 -26.42 28.50
N GLN A 373 23.07 -27.55 27.80
CA GLN A 373 22.05 -28.54 28.14
C GLN A 373 22.63 -29.82 28.77
N ILE A 374 23.97 -29.94 28.87
CA ILE A 374 24.65 -31.11 29.45
C ILE A 374 25.23 -30.83 30.85
N ILE A 375 25.28 -29.58 31.32
CA ILE A 375 25.74 -29.30 32.68
C ILE A 375 24.69 -28.50 33.46
N PRO A 376 23.87 -29.22 34.23
CA PRO A 376 23.73 -28.85 35.63
C PRO A 376 23.76 -30.09 36.54
N THR A 377 24.94 -30.49 37.03
CA THR A 377 25.22 -30.99 38.41
C THR A 377 26.65 -31.54 38.53
N VAL A 378 27.64 -30.65 38.70
CA VAL A 378 28.90 -31.03 39.39
C VAL A 378 29.17 -29.97 40.46
N SER A 379 28.20 -29.83 41.37
CA SER A 379 28.34 -29.09 42.61
C SER A 379 27.40 -29.74 43.61
N GLY A 380 27.77 -30.93 44.09
CA GLY A 380 26.87 -31.67 44.99
C GLY A 380 27.33 -32.98 45.62
N ILE A 381 28.57 -33.46 45.49
CA ILE A 381 29.06 -34.61 46.29
C ILE A 381 30.56 -34.43 46.61
N ALA A 382 30.88 -33.63 47.61
CA ALA A 382 32.19 -33.64 48.27
C ALA A 382 32.13 -33.11 49.72
N THR A 383 31.11 -33.48 50.50
CA THR A 383 31.10 -33.29 51.96
C THR A 383 30.23 -34.35 52.62
N THR A 384 30.76 -35.57 52.75
CA THR A 384 30.34 -36.55 53.78
C THR A 384 31.41 -37.62 53.94
N ARG A 385 32.58 -37.21 54.41
CA ARG A 385 33.52 -38.09 55.10
C ARG A 385 34.30 -37.24 56.08
N ASN A 386 33.75 -37.14 57.29
CA ASN A 386 34.46 -37.08 58.57
C ASN A 386 33.51 -36.63 59.68
N THR A 387 32.65 -37.53 60.12
CA THR A 387 32.14 -37.53 61.50
C THR A 387 31.66 -38.93 61.82
N PHE A 388 32.57 -39.78 62.30
CA PHE A 388 32.36 -40.90 63.24
C PHE A 388 33.65 -41.74 63.27
N ASN A 389 34.58 -41.36 64.14
CA ASN A 389 35.40 -42.28 64.96
C ASN A 389 36.42 -41.50 65.80
N ARG A 390 35.97 -41.06 66.98
CA ARG A 390 36.55 -41.27 68.33
C ARG A 390 36.16 -40.14 69.27
#